data_AF-A0A6L7F3E0-F1
#
_entry.id   AF-A0A6L7F3E0-F1
#
_cell.length_a   1.000
_cell.length_b   1.000
_cell.length_c   1.000
_cell.angle_alpha   90.00
_cell.angle_beta   90.00
_cell.angle_gamma   90.00
#
_symmetry.space_group_name_H-M   'P 1'
#
loop_
_entity.id
_entity.type
_entity.pdbx_description
1 polymer ?
#
loop_
_entity_poly.entity_id
_entity_poly.type
_entity_poly.pdbx_seq_one_letter_code
_entity_poly.pdbx_strand_id
1 'polypeptide(L)'
;MRIRSFLGGIAATAVTASVLTLTGTAAFAEATDPQPDDTSTAVPTAAQLLGAGSDTTQHAVKLVSDAYNATNPSASIFTYAACATPTTCGQVTLPDGTKITRPNGSGGGKRLLYGANNNVQIDFARSSSPLNDTEIAGQLQAFPYALDTLVMVTSKSVASNAPASLTPAQIVDIYEGDITNWSQLGGTPGVIKPYIPQTNSGTRDFFTAQLAVANNGVPVSLAGSVTPTQEHNPADIQNDPNAIAPFSEGRANLAGTVRVEGGFAANRAVYNVVRQADVAKPEFTAAFGSNGYFCSAAAKPLIEQAGFKQLFRPTQGGVCGAATQAQTTNFTVAQVATKTGVTVTSVAPSSARIVATVTGSTAPSGTVAFYEGSTLLASGVPLSSGQAVRVQPTTPGTHTYRAVFTPAANTAFTTSEGTGAGVVSATATKVASSISAKFPKKAKAGKKVKGTVTVTLAGSSAKASGVVTVTLGKKTVGKGTLSNGVAKVTLKKLKPGKNKLTITWAGDNNGNASTAKATIKVVKVVKKK
;
A
#
# COMPACT_ATOMS: atom_id res chain seq x y z
N MET A 1 -7.41 -83.17 25.99
CA MET A 1 -7.01 -82.97 24.57
C MET A 1 -5.67 -82.22 24.57
N ARG A 2 -4.60 -82.95 24.21
CA ARG A 2 -3.20 -82.59 23.84
C ARG A 2 -2.73 -81.15 24.14
N ILE A 3 -1.81 -80.90 25.10
CA ILE A 3 -0.33 -81.09 25.13
C ILE A 3 0.44 -80.24 24.10
N ARG A 4 1.25 -79.29 24.61
CA ARG A 4 2.72 -79.05 24.45
C ARG A 4 2.99 -77.58 24.83
N SER A 5 3.55 -77.17 25.98
CA SER A 5 4.83 -77.44 26.68
C SER A 5 6.10 -77.33 25.83
N PHE A 6 7.01 -76.40 26.21
CA PHE A 6 8.37 -76.60 26.77
C PHE A 6 9.07 -75.20 26.84
N LEU A 7 9.40 -74.66 28.03
CA LEU A 7 10.66 -74.78 28.81
C LEU A 7 11.86 -74.06 28.14
N GLY A 8 12.71 -73.27 28.78
CA GLY A 8 12.96 -72.97 30.20
C GLY A 8 14.33 -72.26 30.36
N GLY A 9 14.70 -71.90 31.60
CA GLY A 9 16.06 -71.47 32.03
C GLY A 9 16.19 -69.96 32.28
N ILE A 10 16.04 -69.44 33.51
CA ILE A 10 16.96 -69.43 34.68
C ILE A 10 18.29 -68.72 34.42
N ALA A 11 18.51 -67.59 35.11
CA ALA A 11 19.72 -67.30 35.88
C ALA A 11 19.52 -66.02 36.73
N ALA A 12 19.61 -66.17 38.06
CA ALA A 12 19.79 -65.09 39.02
C ALA A 12 21.29 -64.91 39.30
N THR A 13 21.77 -63.67 39.41
CA THR A 13 23.03 -63.17 40.03
C THR A 13 23.33 -61.78 39.43
N ALA A 14 23.95 -60.80 40.06
CA ALA A 14 24.44 -60.59 41.41
C ALA A 14 24.45 -59.06 41.65
N VAL A 15 24.32 -58.67 42.91
CA VAL A 15 24.52 -57.31 43.40
C VAL A 15 25.93 -56.85 43.08
N THR A 16 26.07 -55.72 42.40
CA THR A 16 27.28 -54.89 42.46
C THR A 16 26.85 -53.48 42.83
N ALA A 17 26.97 -53.18 44.12
CA ALA A 17 26.94 -51.84 44.64
C ALA A 17 28.26 -51.15 44.23
N SER A 18 28.20 -50.31 43.20
CA SER A 18 29.26 -49.34 42.95
C SER A 18 29.02 -48.14 43.88
N VAL A 19 29.77 -48.10 44.97
CA VAL A 19 29.97 -46.90 45.78
C VAL A 19 30.66 -45.88 44.88
N LEU A 20 29.89 -44.97 44.29
CA LEU A 20 30.43 -43.76 43.70
C LEU A 20 30.62 -42.76 44.84
N THR A 21 31.87 -42.51 45.18
CA THR A 21 32.30 -41.52 46.17
C THR A 21 31.79 -40.14 45.78
N LEU A 22 30.79 -39.66 46.51
CA LEU A 22 30.26 -38.29 46.45
C LEU A 22 31.27 -37.34 47.10
N THR A 23 32.36 -37.02 46.39
CA THR A 23 33.23 -35.89 46.73
C THR A 23 33.22 -34.91 45.57
N GLY A 24 32.11 -34.21 45.47
CA GLY A 24 31.94 -33.05 44.60
C GLY A 24 30.86 -32.22 45.25
N THR A 25 31.24 -31.05 45.76
CA THR A 25 30.34 -29.99 46.19
C THR A 25 29.15 -29.93 45.25
N ALA A 26 27.93 -29.89 45.79
CA ALA A 26 26.74 -29.54 45.02
C ALA A 26 26.99 -28.18 44.36
N ALA A 27 27.47 -28.20 43.11
CA ALA A 27 27.22 -27.11 42.21
C ALA A 27 25.71 -27.12 42.08
N PHE A 28 25.07 -26.11 42.66
CA PHE A 28 23.68 -25.81 42.35
C PHE A 28 23.57 -25.85 40.83
N ALA A 29 22.92 -26.88 40.31
CA ALA A 29 22.33 -26.80 39.00
C ALA A 29 21.30 -25.68 39.14
N GLU A 30 21.70 -24.45 38.79
CA GLU A 30 20.73 -23.43 38.46
C GLU A 30 19.96 -24.04 37.28
N ALA A 31 18.80 -24.61 37.59
CA ALA A 31 17.81 -24.92 36.60
C ALA A 31 17.41 -23.59 35.98
N THR A 32 18.13 -23.19 34.92
CA THR A 32 17.63 -22.21 33.97
C THR A 32 16.42 -22.87 33.34
N ASP A 33 15.23 -22.57 33.87
CA ASP A 33 13.98 -22.96 33.24
C ASP A 33 14.03 -22.51 31.78
N PRO A 34 14.03 -23.44 30.80
CA PRO A 34 14.16 -23.09 29.40
C PRO A 34 13.02 -22.16 29.02
N GLN A 35 13.36 -20.90 28.71
CA GLN A 35 12.34 -19.96 28.28
C GLN A 35 11.84 -20.41 26.90
N PRO A 36 10.52 -20.48 26.67
CA PRO A 36 9.95 -21.10 25.47
C PRO A 36 10.36 -20.41 24.17
N ASP A 37 10.74 -19.14 24.23
CA ASP A 37 11.20 -18.34 23.09
C ASP A 37 12.74 -18.17 23.01
N ASP A 38 13.52 -18.90 23.82
CA ASP A 38 14.97 -19.04 23.62
C ASP A 38 15.23 -19.95 22.41
N THR A 39 16.09 -19.55 21.47
CA THR A 39 16.43 -20.38 20.28
C THR A 39 16.84 -21.80 20.66
N SER A 40 17.63 -21.93 21.72
CA SER A 40 18.09 -23.19 22.30
C SER A 40 18.48 -22.98 23.76
N THR A 41 18.58 -24.07 24.52
CA THR A 41 19.18 -24.08 25.85
C THR A 41 20.71 -24.17 25.82
N ALA A 42 21.30 -24.44 24.65
CA ALA A 42 22.75 -24.46 24.47
C ALA A 42 23.33 -23.05 24.50
N VAL A 43 24.61 -22.93 24.89
CA VAL A 43 25.35 -21.67 24.82
C VAL A 43 25.56 -21.30 23.34
N PRO A 44 25.25 -20.05 22.93
CA PRO A 44 25.49 -19.59 21.57
C PRO A 44 26.98 -19.59 21.23
N THR A 45 27.31 -19.72 19.95
CA THR A 45 28.69 -19.59 19.46
C THR A 45 28.92 -18.20 18.88
N ALA A 46 30.18 -17.75 18.85
CA ALA A 46 30.55 -16.45 18.28
C ALA A 46 30.31 -16.33 16.76
N ALA A 47 29.98 -17.43 16.07
CA ALA A 47 29.60 -17.43 14.65
C ALA A 47 28.11 -17.11 14.42
N GLN A 48 27.31 -17.02 15.49
CA GLN A 48 25.87 -16.75 15.42
C GLN A 48 25.60 -15.26 15.64
N LEU A 49 24.54 -14.75 15.02
CA LEU A 49 23.97 -13.45 15.36
C LEU A 49 23.18 -13.59 16.65
N LEU A 50 23.72 -13.08 17.74
CA LEU A 50 23.10 -13.14 19.06
C LEU A 50 22.24 -11.91 19.34
N GLY A 51 20.99 -12.11 19.75
CA GLY A 51 20.11 -10.99 20.10
C GLY A 51 19.15 -11.24 21.26
N ALA A 52 18.64 -10.13 21.81
CA ALA A 52 17.70 -10.11 22.93
C ALA A 52 16.85 -8.82 22.88
N GLY A 53 16.07 -8.53 23.92
CA GLY A 53 15.34 -7.26 24.02
C GLY A 53 13.84 -7.44 24.09
N SER A 54 13.09 -6.84 23.15
CA SER A 54 11.63 -6.79 23.17
C SER A 54 10.96 -8.14 23.40
N ASP A 55 10.10 -8.18 24.42
CA ASP A 55 9.17 -9.24 24.76
C ASP A 55 8.07 -9.31 23.71
N THR A 56 7.57 -8.16 23.24
CA THR A 56 6.56 -8.04 22.17
C THR A 56 6.84 -9.01 21.02
N THR A 57 8.05 -8.99 20.48
CA THR A 57 8.40 -9.69 19.24
C THR A 57 9.16 -11.00 19.42
N GLN A 58 9.47 -11.42 20.66
CA GLN A 58 10.35 -12.55 20.91
C GLN A 58 9.89 -13.83 20.21
N HIS A 59 8.58 -14.11 20.22
CA HIS A 59 8.00 -15.28 19.58
C HIS A 59 8.14 -15.24 18.06
N ALA A 60 7.86 -14.08 17.43
CA ALA A 60 8.02 -13.90 15.99
C ALA A 60 9.48 -14.08 15.56
N VAL A 61 10.40 -13.46 16.29
CA VAL A 61 11.84 -13.55 15.98
C VAL A 61 12.34 -14.97 16.20
N LYS A 62 11.87 -15.70 17.22
CA LYS A 62 12.17 -17.12 17.43
C LYS A 62 11.74 -17.97 16.24
N LEU A 63 10.45 -17.91 15.85
CA LEU A 63 9.93 -18.69 14.74
C LEU A 63 10.67 -18.41 13.42
N VAL A 64 10.92 -17.13 13.11
CA VAL A 64 11.65 -16.74 11.90
C VAL A 64 13.12 -17.18 11.98
N SER A 65 13.76 -17.10 13.15
CA SER A 65 15.14 -17.54 13.34
C SER A 65 15.30 -19.04 13.14
N ASP A 66 14.37 -19.85 13.66
CA ASP A 66 14.41 -21.31 13.46
C ASP A 66 14.30 -21.68 11.98
N ALA A 67 13.35 -21.05 11.28
CA ALA A 67 13.16 -21.29 9.85
C ALA A 67 14.33 -20.76 9.01
N TYR A 68 14.94 -19.63 9.39
CA TYR A 68 16.16 -19.12 8.76
C TYR A 68 17.34 -20.08 8.98
N ASN A 69 17.54 -20.54 10.22
CA ASN A 69 18.63 -21.45 10.57
C ASN A 69 18.53 -22.80 9.84
N ALA A 70 17.31 -23.28 9.60
CA ALA A 70 17.06 -24.48 8.79
C ALA A 70 17.51 -24.35 7.32
N THR A 71 17.75 -23.12 6.84
CA THR A 71 18.32 -22.89 5.49
C THR A 71 19.86 -22.98 5.45
N ASN A 72 20.51 -23.27 6.58
CA ASN A 72 21.97 -23.31 6.75
C ASN A 72 22.67 -22.02 6.27
N PRO A 73 22.32 -20.86 6.86
CA PRO A 73 22.95 -19.59 6.52
C PRO A 73 24.41 -19.57 7.00
N SER A 74 25.21 -18.64 6.45
CA SER A 74 26.60 -18.44 6.88
C SER A 74 26.73 -18.03 8.35
N ALA A 75 25.72 -17.33 8.88
CA ALA A 75 25.55 -17.06 10.30
C ALA A 75 24.10 -17.37 10.68
N SER A 76 23.92 -18.31 11.62
CA SER A 76 22.62 -18.60 12.21
C SER A 76 22.25 -17.53 13.25
N ILE A 77 20.96 -17.37 13.53
CA ILE A 77 20.47 -16.43 14.56
C ILE A 77 20.23 -17.21 15.85
N PHE A 78 20.75 -16.67 16.95
CA PHE A 78 20.42 -17.11 18.31
C PHE A 78 19.74 -15.95 19.03
N THR A 79 18.62 -16.22 19.70
CA THR A 79 17.90 -15.18 20.41
C THR A 79 17.47 -15.63 21.80
N TYR A 80 17.70 -14.77 22.80
CA TYR A 80 17.22 -14.96 24.17
C TYR A 80 15.84 -14.33 24.33
N ALA A 81 14.87 -15.07 24.82
CA ALA A 81 13.60 -14.57 25.31
C ALA A 81 13.81 -13.48 26.37
N ALA A 82 12.89 -12.53 26.39
CA ALA A 82 12.85 -11.55 27.45
C ALA A 82 12.17 -12.16 28.68
N CYS A 83 12.47 -11.63 29.87
CA CYS A 83 11.76 -12.05 31.08
C CYS A 83 11.60 -10.91 32.09
N ALA A 84 10.40 -10.88 32.69
CA ALA A 84 9.92 -9.93 33.69
C ALA A 84 10.74 -9.88 34.98
N THR A 85 11.11 -11.05 35.49
CA THR A 85 11.62 -11.23 36.86
C THR A 85 13.03 -11.83 36.79
N PRO A 86 14.08 -10.99 36.92
CA PRO A 86 15.47 -11.45 36.91
C PRO A 86 15.75 -12.56 37.93
N THR A 87 15.01 -12.57 39.05
CA THR A 87 15.09 -13.56 40.12
C THR A 87 14.56 -14.94 39.75
N THR A 88 13.68 -15.07 38.74
CA THR A 88 13.12 -16.37 38.31
C THR A 88 13.69 -16.87 36.99
N CYS A 89 14.25 -15.98 36.16
CA CYS A 89 14.70 -16.32 34.81
C CYS A 89 16.23 -16.32 34.62
N GLY A 90 16.98 -15.99 35.68
CA GLY A 90 18.44 -16.13 35.74
C GLY A 90 19.23 -15.21 34.82
N GLN A 91 20.50 -15.55 34.66
CA GLN A 91 21.44 -14.92 33.74
C GLN A 91 21.45 -15.66 32.39
N VAL A 92 21.83 -14.98 31.33
CA VAL A 92 22.15 -15.60 30.03
C VAL A 92 23.67 -15.70 29.86
N THR A 93 24.14 -16.80 29.29
CA THR A 93 25.58 -17.06 29.09
C THR A 93 25.96 -16.71 27.67
N LEU A 94 26.90 -15.79 27.50
CA LEU A 94 27.38 -15.32 26.20
C LEU A 94 28.42 -16.29 25.60
N PRO A 95 28.76 -16.17 24.31
CA PRO A 95 29.73 -17.05 23.65
C PRO A 95 31.09 -17.21 24.33
N ASP A 96 31.59 -16.17 25.01
CA ASP A 96 32.84 -16.20 25.78
C ASP A 96 32.69 -16.78 27.20
N GLY A 97 31.50 -17.25 27.57
CA GLY A 97 31.16 -17.77 28.89
C GLY A 97 30.73 -16.72 29.91
N THR A 98 30.81 -15.43 29.59
CA THR A 98 30.35 -14.35 30.46
C THR A 98 28.85 -14.44 30.69
N LYS A 99 28.41 -14.29 31.94
CA LYS A 99 26.99 -14.25 32.28
C LYS A 99 26.50 -12.82 32.44
N ILE A 100 25.39 -12.47 31.79
CA ILE A 100 24.72 -11.17 31.94
C ILE A 100 23.29 -11.35 32.43
N THR A 101 22.73 -10.32 33.07
CA THR A 101 21.29 -10.29 33.34
C THR A 101 20.52 -10.40 32.02
N ARG A 102 19.50 -11.29 32.00
CA ARG A 102 18.65 -11.48 30.83
C ARG A 102 18.02 -10.13 30.40
N PRO A 103 18.23 -9.67 29.16
CA PRO A 103 17.67 -8.40 28.72
C PRO A 103 16.14 -8.45 28.64
N ASN A 104 15.48 -7.43 29.21
CA ASN A 104 14.02 -7.30 29.24
C ASN A 104 13.59 -5.99 28.56
N GLY A 105 12.66 -6.06 27.61
CA GLY A 105 12.15 -4.93 26.86
C GLY A 105 13.11 -4.40 25.76
N SER A 106 12.53 -3.61 24.86
CA SER A 106 13.24 -2.96 23.74
C SER A 106 14.44 -2.14 24.20
N GLY A 107 14.27 -1.33 25.25
CA GLY A 107 15.36 -0.51 25.80
C GLY A 107 16.45 -1.35 26.46
N GLY A 108 16.09 -2.46 27.10
CA GLY A 108 17.04 -3.42 27.68
C GLY A 108 17.98 -4.02 26.62
N GLY A 109 17.41 -4.47 25.50
CA GLY A 109 18.20 -4.98 24.37
C GLY A 109 19.04 -3.89 23.71
N LYS A 110 18.44 -2.76 23.35
CA LYS A 110 19.14 -1.67 22.64
C LYS A 110 20.33 -1.12 23.42
N ARG A 111 20.24 -0.99 24.75
CA ARG A 111 21.35 -0.51 25.59
C ARG A 111 22.63 -1.35 25.52
N LEU A 112 22.51 -2.63 25.17
CA LEU A 112 23.67 -3.49 24.98
C LEU A 112 24.39 -3.24 23.65
N LEU A 113 23.88 -2.34 22.80
CA LEU A 113 24.42 -2.07 21.48
C LEU A 113 25.23 -0.76 21.37
N TYR A 114 25.23 0.09 22.40
CA TYR A 114 25.88 1.41 22.33
C TYR A 114 26.31 1.94 23.70
N GLY A 115 27.14 2.98 23.67
CA GLY A 115 27.61 3.68 24.87
C GLY A 115 28.43 2.78 25.80
N ALA A 116 28.45 3.13 27.09
CA ALA A 116 29.23 2.43 28.11
C ALA A 116 28.75 0.97 28.37
N ASN A 117 27.53 0.64 27.99
CA ASN A 117 26.95 -0.70 28.16
C ASN A 117 27.07 -1.58 26.91
N ASN A 118 27.74 -1.08 25.86
CA ASN A 118 27.92 -1.84 24.62
C ASN A 118 28.60 -3.18 24.91
N ASN A 119 27.90 -4.26 24.61
CA ASN A 119 28.40 -5.63 24.69
C ASN A 119 28.60 -6.16 23.27
N VAL A 120 29.87 -6.37 22.90
CA VAL A 120 30.27 -6.79 21.55
C VAL A 120 29.78 -8.18 21.17
N GLN A 121 29.32 -8.99 22.14
CA GLN A 121 28.75 -10.31 21.88
C GLN A 121 27.25 -10.27 21.57
N ILE A 122 26.58 -9.13 21.76
CA ILE A 122 25.19 -8.95 21.36
C ILE A 122 25.17 -8.20 20.03
N ASP A 123 24.69 -8.87 18.99
CA ASP A 123 24.71 -8.38 17.61
C ASP A 123 23.48 -7.54 17.29
N PHE A 124 22.31 -7.91 17.84
CA PHE A 124 21.06 -7.19 17.58
C PHE A 124 20.12 -7.14 18.77
N ALA A 125 19.21 -6.17 18.75
CA ALA A 125 18.15 -6.01 19.73
C ALA A 125 16.79 -6.05 19.05
N ARG A 126 15.88 -6.87 19.56
CA ARG A 126 14.47 -6.82 19.20
C ARG A 126 13.84 -5.54 19.76
N SER A 127 13.04 -4.83 18.98
CA SER A 127 12.41 -3.58 19.42
C SER A 127 10.97 -3.43 18.93
N SER A 128 10.09 -3.04 19.85
CA SER A 128 8.72 -2.59 19.57
C SER A 128 8.54 -1.06 19.64
N SER A 129 9.64 -0.32 19.77
CA SER A 129 9.71 1.14 19.67
C SER A 129 10.74 1.58 18.61
N PRO A 130 10.58 2.77 18.01
CA PRO A 130 11.62 3.36 17.17
C PRO A 130 12.88 3.67 18.01
N LEU A 131 13.93 4.15 17.34
CA LEU A 131 15.11 4.67 18.03
C LEU A 131 14.80 6.04 18.64
N ASN A 132 15.28 6.27 19.87
CA ASN A 132 15.28 7.61 20.46
C ASN A 132 16.57 8.37 20.13
N ASP A 133 16.65 9.65 20.49
CA ASP A 133 17.78 10.53 20.17
C ASP A 133 19.13 9.98 20.68
N THR A 134 19.15 9.40 21.89
CA THR A 134 20.36 8.80 22.47
C THR A 134 20.83 7.57 21.68
N GLU A 135 19.89 6.74 21.22
CA GLU A 135 20.18 5.55 20.42
C GLU A 135 20.63 5.91 18.99
N ILE A 136 20.07 6.98 18.42
CA ILE A 136 20.51 7.56 17.14
C ILE A 136 21.93 8.11 17.28
N ALA A 137 22.20 8.88 18.34
CA ALA A 137 23.54 9.38 18.65
C ALA A 137 24.53 8.24 18.89
N GLY A 138 24.06 7.14 19.50
CA GLY A 138 24.78 5.88 19.67
C GLY A 138 25.01 5.08 18.39
N GLN A 139 24.65 5.62 17.22
CA GLN A 139 24.82 5.00 15.90
C GLN A 139 24.10 3.66 15.77
N LEU A 140 22.91 3.52 16.38
CA LEU A 140 22.04 2.39 16.11
C LEU A 140 21.26 2.58 14.80
N GLN A 141 20.89 1.46 14.20
CA GLN A 141 20.07 1.38 12.99
C GLN A 141 18.98 0.32 13.18
N ALA A 142 17.76 0.63 12.75
CA ALA A 142 16.62 -0.26 12.88
C ALA A 142 16.22 -0.84 11.52
N PHE A 143 15.90 -2.14 11.50
CA PHE A 143 15.33 -2.84 10.36
C PHE A 143 13.86 -3.17 10.67
N PRO A 144 12.88 -2.37 10.18
CA PRO A 144 11.48 -2.67 10.36
C PRO A 144 11.11 -3.93 9.57
N TYR A 145 10.30 -4.83 10.12
CA TYR A 145 9.92 -6.06 9.41
C TYR A 145 8.44 -6.41 9.49
N ALA A 146 7.73 -5.92 10.52
CA ALA A 146 6.31 -6.18 10.67
C ALA A 146 5.57 -4.99 11.29
N LEU A 147 4.27 -4.95 11.06
CA LEU A 147 3.29 -4.08 11.67
C LEU A 147 2.68 -4.79 12.89
N ASP A 148 2.62 -4.06 14.00
CA ASP A 148 1.85 -4.35 15.21
C ASP A 148 0.81 -3.24 15.43
N THR A 149 -0.26 -3.57 16.14
CA THR A 149 -1.26 -2.61 16.61
C THR A 149 -1.25 -2.60 18.13
N LEU A 150 -1.05 -1.44 18.75
CA LEU A 150 -1.28 -1.29 20.18
C LEU A 150 -2.74 -0.99 20.46
N VAL A 151 -3.34 -1.75 21.36
CA VAL A 151 -4.75 -1.63 21.79
C VAL A 151 -4.84 -1.60 23.31
N MET A 152 -6.00 -1.26 23.85
CA MET A 152 -6.30 -1.50 25.27
C MET A 152 -6.93 -2.88 25.44
N VAL A 153 -6.59 -3.56 26.52
CA VAL A 153 -7.20 -4.83 26.89
C VAL A 153 -7.72 -4.83 28.31
N THR A 154 -8.78 -5.60 28.53
CA THR A 154 -9.30 -5.93 29.86
C THR A 154 -9.48 -7.45 30.01
N SER A 155 -10.02 -7.91 31.14
CA SER A 155 -10.32 -9.33 31.37
C SER A 155 -11.31 -9.90 30.36
N LYS A 156 -11.02 -11.11 29.86
CA LYS A 156 -11.99 -11.98 29.16
C LYS A 156 -12.36 -13.22 29.97
N SER A 157 -11.48 -13.73 30.85
CA SER A 157 -11.77 -14.95 31.62
C SER A 157 -12.83 -14.72 32.71
N VAL A 158 -12.89 -13.50 33.26
CA VAL A 158 -14.02 -13.03 34.08
C VAL A 158 -14.69 -11.83 33.39
N ALA A 159 -15.99 -11.64 33.66
CA ALA A 159 -16.76 -10.53 33.09
C ALA A 159 -16.14 -9.19 33.52
N SER A 160 -15.54 -8.48 32.57
CA SER A 160 -14.95 -7.16 32.83
C SER A 160 -16.04 -6.11 33.04
N ASN A 161 -15.79 -5.22 33.99
CA ASN A 161 -16.63 -4.08 34.35
C ASN A 161 -16.47 -2.90 33.38
N ALA A 162 -15.44 -2.91 32.54
CA ALA A 162 -15.20 -1.88 31.54
C ALA A 162 -16.28 -1.87 30.44
N PRO A 163 -16.64 -0.70 29.88
CA PRO A 163 -17.47 -0.63 28.69
C PRO A 163 -16.76 -1.28 27.50
N ALA A 164 -17.50 -1.59 26.43
CA ALA A 164 -16.95 -2.28 25.25
C ALA A 164 -15.98 -1.43 24.38
N SER A 165 -15.90 -0.12 24.65
CA SER A 165 -15.07 0.80 23.89
C SER A 165 -14.65 1.97 24.77
N LEU A 166 -13.42 2.42 24.60
CA LEU A 166 -12.82 3.56 25.30
C LEU A 166 -12.21 4.53 24.29
N THR A 167 -12.59 5.80 24.38
CA THR A 167 -11.97 6.85 23.57
C THR A 167 -10.55 7.16 24.08
N PRO A 168 -9.66 7.69 23.22
CA PRO A 168 -8.33 8.11 23.66
C PRO A 168 -8.34 9.11 24.83
N ALA A 169 -9.30 10.04 24.87
CA ALA A 169 -9.44 11.00 25.97
C ALA A 169 -9.80 10.31 27.30
N GLN A 170 -10.76 9.37 27.29
CA GLN A 170 -11.09 8.59 28.49
C GLN A 170 -9.91 7.76 28.98
N ILE A 171 -9.07 7.26 28.08
CA ILE A 171 -7.84 6.56 28.46
C ILE A 171 -6.86 7.52 29.13
N VAL A 172 -6.70 8.76 28.64
CA VAL A 172 -5.91 9.79 29.33
C VAL A 172 -6.44 10.01 30.75
N ASP A 173 -7.75 10.25 30.91
CA ASP A 173 -8.37 10.52 32.21
C ASP A 173 -8.21 9.33 33.20
N ILE A 174 -8.23 8.08 32.71
CA ILE A 174 -7.95 6.89 33.52
C ILE A 174 -6.50 6.89 34.03
N TYR A 175 -5.54 7.19 33.16
CA TYR A 175 -4.11 7.13 33.50
C TYR A 175 -3.63 8.37 34.28
N GLU A 176 -4.33 9.51 34.19
CA GLU A 176 -4.13 10.70 35.06
C GLU A 176 -4.83 10.56 36.42
N GLY A 177 -5.80 9.65 36.53
CA GLY A 177 -6.52 9.36 37.77
C GLY A 177 -7.78 10.22 37.97
N ASP A 178 -8.20 10.96 36.96
CA ASP A 178 -9.45 11.74 36.95
C ASP A 178 -10.69 10.82 36.84
N ILE A 179 -10.52 9.68 36.17
CA ILE A 179 -11.53 8.61 36.13
C ILE A 179 -11.00 7.39 36.86
N THR A 180 -11.68 7.03 37.96
CA THR A 180 -11.23 5.98 38.88
C THR A 180 -12.24 4.84 39.01
N ASN A 181 -13.45 4.97 38.47
CA ASN A 181 -14.48 3.95 38.51
C ASN A 181 -15.14 3.74 37.14
N TRP A 182 -15.35 2.48 36.76
CA TRP A 182 -15.98 2.11 35.50
C TRP A 182 -17.39 2.68 35.30
N SER A 183 -18.13 2.96 36.38
CA SER A 183 -19.45 3.59 36.31
C SER A 183 -19.42 5.00 35.72
N GLN A 184 -18.29 5.72 35.81
CA GLN A 184 -18.10 7.03 35.18
C GLN A 184 -18.06 6.95 33.64
N LEU A 185 -17.84 5.76 33.09
CA LEU A 185 -17.69 5.49 31.66
C LEU A 185 -18.86 4.65 31.10
N GLY A 186 -19.92 4.46 31.88
CA GLY A 186 -21.06 3.61 31.51
C GLY A 186 -20.80 2.11 31.64
N GLY A 187 -19.71 1.71 32.32
CA GLY A 187 -19.45 0.34 32.73
C GLY A 187 -20.16 -0.04 34.04
N THR A 188 -19.95 -1.29 34.48
CA THR A 188 -20.44 -1.78 35.79
C THR A 188 -19.59 -1.17 36.91
N PRO A 189 -20.15 -0.76 38.07
CA PRO A 189 -19.36 -0.16 39.15
C PRO A 189 -18.17 -1.01 39.59
N GLY A 190 -16.99 -0.40 39.65
CA GLY A 190 -15.75 -1.05 40.05
C GLY A 190 -14.55 -0.11 39.91
N VAL A 191 -13.66 -0.11 40.90
CA VAL A 191 -12.46 0.75 40.90
C VAL A 191 -11.49 0.28 39.84
N ILE A 192 -11.17 1.15 38.89
CA ILE A 192 -10.29 0.86 37.75
C ILE A 192 -8.88 0.56 38.26
N LYS A 193 -8.26 -0.49 37.70
CA LYS A 193 -6.87 -0.87 37.97
C LYS A 193 -6.06 -0.72 36.68
N PRO A 194 -5.51 0.48 36.42
CA PRO A 194 -4.69 0.71 35.24
C PRO A 194 -3.30 0.10 35.43
N TYR A 195 -2.89 -0.70 34.45
CA TYR A 195 -1.54 -1.24 34.35
C TYR A 195 -0.77 -0.58 33.21
N ILE A 196 0.55 -0.50 33.37
CA ILE A 196 1.47 -0.01 32.35
C ILE A 196 2.65 -0.98 32.21
N PRO A 197 3.21 -1.21 31.01
CA PRO A 197 4.37 -2.07 30.87
C PRO A 197 5.57 -1.59 31.71
N GLN A 198 6.45 -2.51 32.05
CA GLN A 198 7.65 -2.27 32.86
C GLN A 198 8.56 -1.19 32.27
N THR A 199 9.42 -0.61 33.11
CA THR A 199 10.46 0.32 32.66
C THR A 199 11.32 -0.34 31.56
N ASN A 200 11.64 0.42 30.51
CA ASN A 200 12.36 -0.02 29.30
C ASN A 200 11.55 -0.83 28.27
N SER A 201 10.25 -1.00 28.49
CA SER A 201 9.34 -1.54 27.48
C SER A 201 9.18 -0.55 26.31
N GLY A 202 9.37 -1.04 25.09
CA GLY A 202 9.05 -0.26 23.90
C GLY A 202 7.55 0.00 23.75
N THR A 203 6.70 -0.87 24.29
CA THR A 203 5.25 -0.60 24.40
C THR A 203 4.93 0.50 25.37
N ARG A 204 5.60 0.59 26.52
CA ARG A 204 5.43 1.74 27.41
C ARG A 204 5.82 3.02 26.70
N ASP A 205 7.00 3.07 26.08
CA ASP A 205 7.48 4.26 25.36
C ASP A 205 6.49 4.68 24.26
N PHE A 206 5.98 3.71 23.49
CA PHE A 206 5.00 3.99 22.45
C PHE A 206 3.65 4.44 23.03
N PHE A 207 3.16 3.78 24.09
CA PHE A 207 1.88 4.09 24.72
C PHE A 207 1.88 5.48 25.35
N THR A 208 2.92 5.87 26.09
CA THR A 208 3.00 7.21 26.69
C THR A 208 3.09 8.30 25.63
N ALA A 209 3.74 8.02 24.49
CA ALA A 209 3.69 8.93 23.34
C ALA A 209 2.27 9.04 22.76
N GLN A 210 1.51 7.95 22.68
CA GLN A 210 0.11 7.99 22.24
C GLN A 210 -0.80 8.71 23.24
N LEU A 211 -0.57 8.56 24.55
CA LEU A 211 -1.25 9.33 25.58
C LEU A 211 -0.99 10.83 25.41
N ALA A 212 0.27 11.22 25.16
CA ALA A 212 0.60 12.61 24.89
C ALA A 212 -0.11 13.14 23.64
N VAL A 213 -0.18 12.36 22.55
CA VAL A 213 -0.94 12.72 21.35
C VAL A 213 -2.43 12.91 21.67
N ALA A 214 -3.02 12.00 22.44
CA ALA A 214 -4.41 12.11 22.89
C ALA A 214 -4.64 13.33 23.80
N ASN A 215 -3.60 13.74 24.53
CA ASN A 215 -3.59 14.94 25.39
C ASN A 215 -3.00 16.18 24.68
N ASN A 216 -3.32 16.37 23.41
CA ASN A 216 -2.92 17.56 22.62
C ASN A 216 -1.41 17.83 22.57
N GLY A 217 -0.61 16.76 22.61
CA GLY A 217 0.87 16.82 22.61
C GLY A 217 1.49 17.01 24.00
N VAL A 218 0.69 17.10 25.07
CA VAL A 218 1.19 17.29 26.44
C VAL A 218 1.45 15.93 27.10
N PRO A 219 2.65 15.66 27.62
CA PRO A 219 2.93 14.41 28.34
C PRO A 219 2.02 14.21 29.54
N VAL A 220 1.43 13.02 29.65
CA VAL A 220 0.55 12.61 30.75
C VAL A 220 1.36 12.27 32.00
N SER A 221 0.99 12.86 33.14
CA SER A 221 1.54 12.48 34.46
C SER A 221 0.74 11.31 35.02
N LEU A 222 1.36 10.13 35.09
CA LEU A 222 0.69 8.91 35.54
C LEU A 222 0.26 9.01 37.02
N ALA A 223 -0.99 8.66 37.31
CA ALA A 223 -1.52 8.55 38.66
C ALA A 223 -0.80 7.47 39.48
N GLY A 224 -0.80 7.63 40.81
CA GLY A 224 -0.25 6.64 41.74
C GLY A 224 -0.99 5.29 41.72
N SER A 225 -2.19 5.22 41.14
CA SER A 225 -2.94 3.99 40.91
C SER A 225 -2.42 3.16 39.72
N VAL A 226 -1.61 3.74 38.84
CA VAL A 226 -1.04 3.06 37.68
C VAL A 226 0.08 2.12 38.11
N THR A 227 -0.13 0.81 37.92
CA THR A 227 0.79 -0.22 38.39
C THR A 227 1.64 -0.78 37.24
N PRO A 228 2.97 -0.86 37.36
CA PRO A 228 3.80 -1.55 36.38
C PRO A 228 3.45 -3.06 36.30
N THR A 229 3.36 -3.59 35.10
CA THR A 229 3.19 -5.03 34.81
C THR A 229 4.17 -5.48 33.74
N GLN A 230 4.34 -6.79 33.60
CA GLN A 230 5.10 -7.36 32.50
C GLN A 230 4.36 -7.15 31.17
N GLU A 231 5.06 -6.56 30.21
CA GLU A 231 4.57 -6.32 28.87
C GLU A 231 4.02 -7.61 28.25
N HIS A 232 2.78 -7.55 27.79
CA HIS A 232 2.09 -8.63 27.11
C HIS A 232 1.95 -9.94 27.90
N ASN A 233 2.03 -9.88 29.23
CA ASN A 233 1.64 -10.96 30.12
C ASN A 233 0.19 -10.75 30.59
N PRO A 234 -0.73 -11.69 30.33
CA PRO A 234 -2.12 -11.52 30.74
C PRO A 234 -2.38 -11.76 32.24
N ALA A 235 -1.40 -12.23 33.02
CA ALA A 235 -1.60 -12.70 34.39
C ALA A 235 -2.31 -11.69 35.32
N ASP A 236 -1.93 -10.41 35.26
CA ASP A 236 -2.50 -9.34 36.10
C ASP A 236 -3.89 -8.86 35.63
N ILE A 237 -4.31 -9.27 34.43
CA ILE A 237 -5.50 -8.76 33.75
C ILE A 237 -6.59 -9.82 33.67
N GLN A 238 -6.23 -11.05 33.28
CA GLN A 238 -7.17 -12.06 32.80
C GLN A 238 -8.24 -12.49 33.81
N ASN A 239 -7.99 -12.34 35.12
CA ASN A 239 -8.89 -12.73 36.20
C ASN A 239 -9.37 -11.53 37.04
N ASP A 240 -9.10 -10.30 36.60
CA ASP A 240 -9.51 -9.09 37.31
C ASP A 240 -10.54 -8.32 36.48
N PRO A 241 -11.80 -8.21 36.94
CA PRO A 241 -12.83 -7.53 36.17
C PRO A 241 -12.59 -6.02 36.04
N ASN A 242 -11.65 -5.44 36.79
CA ASN A 242 -11.37 -4.01 36.77
C ASN A 242 -10.03 -3.63 36.12
N ALA A 243 -9.24 -4.60 35.67
CA ALA A 243 -7.94 -4.36 35.07
C ALA A 243 -8.05 -3.78 33.65
N ILE A 244 -7.15 -2.85 33.34
CA ILE A 244 -6.93 -2.34 31.98
C ILE A 244 -5.43 -2.15 31.71
N ALA A 245 -4.96 -2.52 30.53
CA ALA A 245 -3.56 -2.32 30.13
C ALA A 245 -3.41 -2.10 28.62
N PRO A 246 -2.36 -1.39 28.15
CA PRO A 246 -2.01 -1.39 26.74
C PRO A 246 -1.36 -2.74 26.37
N PHE A 247 -1.71 -3.27 25.21
CA PHE A 247 -1.29 -4.60 24.76
C PHE A 247 -1.15 -4.64 23.24
N SER A 248 -0.18 -5.40 22.74
CA SER A 248 -0.08 -5.73 21.32
C SER A 248 -1.31 -6.56 20.95
N GLU A 249 -2.05 -6.13 19.94
CA GLU A 249 -3.24 -6.83 19.46
C GLU A 249 -2.92 -8.28 19.09
N GLY A 250 -1.78 -8.51 18.42
CA GLY A 250 -1.28 -9.84 18.09
C GLY A 250 -1.09 -10.71 19.33
N ARG A 251 -0.42 -10.16 20.35
CA ARG A 251 -0.17 -10.86 21.61
C ARG A 251 -1.45 -11.09 22.43
N ALA A 252 -2.38 -10.16 22.42
CA ALA A 252 -3.68 -10.31 23.07
C ALA A 252 -4.48 -11.48 22.44
N ASN A 253 -4.49 -11.55 21.11
CA ASN A 253 -5.14 -12.62 20.37
C ASN A 253 -4.51 -14.00 20.64
N LEU A 254 -3.17 -14.07 20.72
CA LEU A 254 -2.46 -15.30 21.07
C LEU A 254 -2.71 -15.74 22.52
N ALA A 255 -2.80 -14.81 23.46
CA ALA A 255 -3.11 -15.12 24.85
C ALA A 255 -4.53 -15.68 25.00
N GLY A 256 -5.50 -15.13 24.26
CA GLY A 256 -6.89 -15.62 24.24
C GLY A 256 -7.71 -15.38 25.51
N THR A 257 -7.07 -14.98 26.62
CA THR A 257 -7.65 -14.75 27.95
C THR A 257 -7.89 -13.27 28.30
N VAL A 258 -7.50 -12.37 27.41
CA VAL A 258 -7.81 -10.93 27.50
C VAL A 258 -8.74 -10.50 26.37
N ARG A 259 -9.53 -9.45 26.62
CA ARG A 259 -10.47 -8.87 25.67
C ARG A 259 -9.84 -7.60 25.11
N VAL A 260 -9.82 -7.47 23.78
CA VAL A 260 -9.44 -6.23 23.10
C VAL A 260 -10.62 -5.26 23.15
N GLU A 261 -10.38 -4.05 23.66
CA GLU A 261 -11.39 -2.99 23.72
C GLU A 261 -11.47 -2.23 22.40
N GLY A 262 -12.66 -1.72 22.07
CA GLY A 262 -12.83 -0.77 20.97
C GLY A 262 -12.30 0.63 21.31
N GLY A 263 -12.14 1.47 20.28
CA GLY A 263 -11.89 2.91 20.41
C GLY A 263 -10.44 3.34 20.28
N PHE A 264 -9.51 2.75 21.04
CA PHE A 264 -8.07 3.02 20.90
C PHE A 264 -7.35 1.91 20.13
N ALA A 265 -6.70 2.30 19.03
CA ALA A 265 -5.78 1.46 18.28
C ALA A 265 -4.70 2.33 17.64
N ALA A 266 -3.42 1.95 17.83
CA ALA A 266 -2.29 2.70 17.30
C ALA A 266 -1.28 1.77 16.63
N ASN A 267 -1.12 1.93 15.31
CA ASN A 267 -0.19 1.13 14.51
C ASN A 267 1.26 1.53 14.77
N ARG A 268 2.15 0.53 14.85
CA ARG A 268 3.59 0.70 14.95
C ARG A 268 4.33 -0.36 14.15
N ALA A 269 5.49 -0.01 13.61
CA ALA A 269 6.42 -1.03 13.14
C ALA A 269 7.17 -1.65 14.32
N VAL A 270 7.60 -2.89 14.14
CA VAL A 270 8.57 -3.57 15.00
C VAL A 270 9.86 -3.83 14.24
N TYR A 271 10.97 -3.90 14.96
CA TYR A 271 12.32 -3.79 14.40
C TYR A 271 13.27 -4.83 14.97
N ASN A 272 14.26 -5.21 14.16
CA ASN A 272 15.55 -5.69 14.64
C ASN A 272 16.55 -4.54 14.55
N VAL A 273 17.21 -4.20 15.65
CA VAL A 273 18.11 -3.05 15.78
C VAL A 273 19.54 -3.54 15.87
N VAL A 274 20.44 -2.90 15.14
CA VAL A 274 21.87 -3.24 15.07
C VAL A 274 22.72 -1.99 15.22
N ARG A 275 24.04 -2.13 15.25
CA ARG A 275 24.97 -0.98 15.12
C ARG A 275 25.11 -0.59 13.66
N GLN A 276 25.36 0.70 13.40
CA GLN A 276 25.63 1.22 12.07
C GLN A 276 26.74 0.45 11.33
N ALA A 277 27.78 0.04 12.06
CA ALA A 277 28.92 -0.71 11.50
C ALA A 277 28.53 -2.11 10.98
N ASP A 278 27.39 -2.64 11.41
CA ASP A 278 26.93 -4.00 11.09
C ASP A 278 25.94 -4.02 9.91
N VAL A 279 25.33 -2.88 9.58
CA VAL A 279 24.25 -2.76 8.57
C VAL A 279 24.62 -3.38 7.22
N ALA A 280 25.86 -3.17 6.76
CA ALA A 280 26.31 -3.60 5.44
C ALA A 280 26.94 -5.01 5.43
N LYS A 281 27.07 -5.65 6.60
CA LYS A 281 27.69 -6.96 6.69
C LYS A 281 26.78 -8.04 6.07
N PRO A 282 27.33 -9.02 5.33
CA PRO A 282 26.53 -10.03 4.63
C PRO A 282 25.55 -10.78 5.52
N GLU A 283 25.98 -11.16 6.72
CA GLU A 283 25.16 -11.89 7.70
C GLU A 283 23.93 -11.09 8.17
N PHE A 284 24.06 -9.78 8.37
CA PHE A 284 22.95 -8.90 8.75
C PHE A 284 22.03 -8.60 7.57
N THR A 285 22.57 -8.37 6.37
CA THR A 285 21.75 -8.14 5.18
C THR A 285 20.98 -9.39 4.74
N ALA A 286 21.56 -10.58 4.93
CA ALA A 286 20.91 -11.87 4.68
C ALA A 286 19.76 -12.15 5.66
N ALA A 287 19.90 -11.76 6.92
CA ALA A 287 18.84 -11.90 7.92
C ALA A 287 17.78 -10.78 7.80
N PHE A 288 18.20 -9.53 7.95
CA PHE A 288 17.33 -8.38 8.24
C PHE A 288 17.18 -7.38 7.10
N GLY A 289 18.04 -7.42 6.07
CA GLY A 289 17.98 -6.49 4.94
C GLY A 289 16.71 -6.65 4.10
N SER A 290 16.45 -5.71 3.19
CA SER A 290 15.23 -5.73 2.35
C SER A 290 15.08 -6.97 1.46
N ASN A 291 16.19 -7.64 1.11
CA ASN A 291 16.17 -8.93 0.41
C ASN A 291 16.39 -10.12 1.35
N GLY A 292 16.61 -9.87 2.64
CA GLY A 292 16.86 -10.87 3.66
C GLY A 292 15.64 -11.69 4.05
N TYR A 293 15.88 -12.67 4.91
CA TYR A 293 14.91 -13.69 5.26
C TYR A 293 13.69 -13.13 5.99
N PHE A 294 13.87 -12.17 6.91
CA PHE A 294 12.76 -11.54 7.64
C PHE A 294 11.73 -10.86 6.73
N CYS A 295 12.15 -10.44 5.53
CA CYS A 295 11.31 -9.82 4.51
C CYS A 295 10.91 -10.78 3.39
N SER A 296 11.20 -12.07 3.52
CA SER A 296 10.87 -13.09 2.52
C SER A 296 9.43 -13.58 2.64
N ALA A 297 8.90 -14.13 1.53
CA ALA A 297 7.61 -14.80 1.53
C ALA A 297 7.56 -16.00 2.50
N ALA A 298 8.70 -16.64 2.78
CA ALA A 298 8.79 -17.76 3.72
C ALA A 298 8.65 -17.32 5.18
N ALA A 299 9.13 -16.12 5.55
CA ALA A 299 8.98 -15.59 6.91
C ALA A 299 7.57 -15.06 7.19
N LYS A 300 6.81 -14.66 6.16
CA LYS A 300 5.46 -14.11 6.30
C LYS A 300 4.52 -14.93 7.19
N PRO A 301 4.28 -16.24 6.91
CA PRO A 301 3.37 -17.04 7.74
C PRO A 301 3.83 -17.18 9.20
N LEU A 302 5.14 -17.14 9.48
CA LEU A 302 5.69 -17.23 10.83
C LEU A 302 5.45 -15.93 11.61
N ILE A 303 5.60 -14.79 10.94
CA ILE A 303 5.30 -13.47 11.50
C ILE A 303 3.79 -13.34 11.77
N GLU A 304 2.94 -13.82 10.86
CA GLU A 304 1.49 -13.83 11.01
C GLU A 304 1.01 -14.79 12.09
N GLN A 305 1.64 -15.96 12.22
CA GLN A 305 1.41 -16.89 13.34
C GLN A 305 1.72 -16.23 14.69
N ALA A 306 2.71 -15.35 14.76
CA ALA A 306 3.04 -14.60 15.97
C ALA A 306 2.15 -13.35 16.19
N GLY A 307 1.11 -13.15 15.37
CA GLY A 307 0.12 -12.09 15.54
C GLY A 307 0.47 -10.74 14.89
N PHE A 308 1.52 -10.68 14.07
CA PHE A 308 1.93 -9.46 13.36
C PHE A 308 1.64 -9.54 11.87
N LYS A 309 1.74 -8.41 11.15
CA LYS A 309 1.61 -8.39 9.67
C LYS A 309 2.95 -8.02 9.06
N GLN A 310 3.55 -8.92 8.26
CA GLN A 310 4.83 -8.63 7.62
C GLN A 310 4.71 -7.39 6.72
N LEU A 311 5.65 -6.45 6.87
CA LEU A 311 5.75 -5.30 5.98
C LEU A 311 6.25 -5.75 4.60
N PHE A 312 5.75 -5.11 3.55
CA PHE A 312 6.28 -5.33 2.21
C PHE A 312 7.69 -4.73 2.06
N ARG A 313 8.46 -5.29 1.13
CA ARG A 313 9.79 -4.77 0.75
C ARG A 313 9.66 -3.39 0.07
N PRO A 314 10.75 -2.59 0.03
CA PRO A 314 10.80 -1.37 -0.78
C PRO A 314 10.36 -1.56 -2.23
N THR A 315 10.76 -2.67 -2.87
CA THR A 315 10.36 -3.00 -4.26
C THR A 315 8.85 -3.22 -4.44
N GLN A 316 8.13 -3.41 -3.34
CA GLN A 316 6.67 -3.60 -3.28
C GLN A 316 5.98 -2.43 -2.56
N GLY A 317 6.66 -1.28 -2.43
CA GLY A 317 6.13 -0.06 -1.82
C GLY A 317 6.10 -0.01 -0.30
N GLY A 318 6.61 -1.04 0.39
CA GLY A 318 6.80 -1.03 1.83
C GLY A 318 8.20 -0.60 2.23
N VAL A 319 8.62 -0.96 3.44
CA VAL A 319 9.94 -0.60 4.00
C VAL A 319 10.63 -1.75 4.72
N CYS A 320 10.16 -2.98 4.54
CA CYS A 320 10.74 -4.13 5.22
C CYS A 320 12.25 -4.21 4.96
N GLY A 321 13.02 -4.29 6.04
CA GLY A 321 14.47 -4.45 6.01
C GLY A 321 15.23 -3.27 5.42
N ALA A 322 14.58 -2.12 5.21
CA ALA A 322 15.27 -0.88 4.89
C ALA A 322 15.80 -0.26 6.19
N ALA A 323 17.11 -0.23 6.37
CA ALA A 323 17.75 0.36 7.55
C ALA A 323 17.31 1.82 7.73
N THR A 324 16.94 2.19 8.95
CA THR A 324 16.46 3.53 9.29
C THR A 324 16.81 3.92 10.73
N GLN A 325 17.04 5.22 10.93
CA GLN A 325 17.02 5.86 12.26
C GLN A 325 15.70 6.57 12.54
N ALA A 326 14.92 6.87 11.51
CA ALA A 326 13.62 7.52 11.64
C ALA A 326 12.53 6.50 12.02
N GLN A 327 11.49 7.01 12.70
CA GLN A 327 10.27 6.25 12.94
C GLN A 327 9.64 5.79 11.63
N THR A 328 9.35 4.49 11.52
CA THR A 328 8.62 3.95 10.38
C THR A 328 7.16 4.35 10.43
N THR A 329 6.69 5.00 9.36
CA THR A 329 5.28 5.39 9.15
C THR A 329 4.64 4.70 7.94
N ASN A 330 5.45 4.06 7.08
CA ASN A 330 4.94 3.27 5.96
C ASN A 330 4.62 1.84 6.44
N PHE A 331 3.34 1.56 6.60
CA PHE A 331 2.82 0.26 7.05
C PHE A 331 2.21 -0.58 5.93
N THR A 332 2.78 -0.52 4.73
CA THR A 332 2.29 -1.30 3.59
C THR A 332 2.44 -2.81 3.85
N VAL A 333 1.31 -3.50 4.04
CA VAL A 333 1.20 -4.95 4.30
C VAL A 333 0.35 -5.69 3.26
N ALA A 334 -0.22 -4.96 2.30
CA ALA A 334 -1.02 -5.46 1.19
C ALA A 334 -0.61 -4.74 -0.11
N GLN A 335 -0.61 -5.45 -1.24
CA GLN A 335 -0.51 -4.82 -2.56
C GLN A 335 -1.88 -4.32 -3.01
N VAL A 336 -1.90 -3.22 -3.76
CA VAL A 336 -3.09 -2.64 -4.37
C VAL A 336 -3.29 -3.26 -5.74
N ALA A 337 -4.29 -4.14 -5.85
CA ALA A 337 -4.67 -4.73 -7.13
C ALA A 337 -5.11 -3.63 -8.11
N THR A 338 -4.57 -3.64 -9.33
CA THR A 338 -4.99 -2.74 -10.39
C THR A 338 -5.82 -3.45 -11.45
N LYS A 339 -6.66 -2.69 -12.17
CA LYS A 339 -7.40 -3.15 -13.35
C LYS A 339 -7.12 -2.20 -14.50
N THR A 340 -6.88 -2.76 -15.69
CA THR A 340 -6.67 -1.98 -16.92
C THR A 340 -7.87 -2.20 -17.86
N GLY A 341 -8.58 -1.12 -18.19
CA GLY A 341 -9.60 -1.11 -19.24
C GLY A 341 -9.06 -0.44 -20.51
N VAL A 342 -9.44 -0.92 -21.68
CA VAL A 342 -8.99 -0.37 -22.97
C VAL A 342 -10.18 0.12 -23.79
N THR A 343 -10.15 1.38 -24.20
CA THR A 343 -11.13 1.97 -25.11
C THR A 343 -10.45 2.39 -26.40
N VAL A 344 -11.08 2.07 -27.53
CA VAL A 344 -10.55 2.33 -28.87
C VAL A 344 -11.57 3.17 -29.63
N THR A 345 -11.14 4.34 -30.09
CA THR A 345 -11.98 5.28 -30.85
C THR A 345 -11.28 5.69 -32.13
N SER A 346 -12.02 6.00 -33.18
CA SER A 346 -11.45 6.59 -34.39
C SER A 346 -11.41 8.11 -34.24
N VAL A 347 -10.23 8.71 -34.37
CA VAL A 347 -10.05 10.18 -34.28
C VAL A 347 -9.85 10.85 -35.64
N ALA A 348 -9.47 10.07 -36.65
CA ALA A 348 -9.33 10.47 -38.04
C ALA A 348 -9.41 9.20 -38.93
N PRO A 349 -9.56 9.36 -40.26
CA PRO A 349 -9.41 8.24 -41.17
C PRO A 349 -8.11 7.48 -40.91
N SER A 350 -8.17 6.15 -40.87
CA SER A 350 -6.98 5.31 -40.67
C SER A 350 -6.18 5.64 -39.40
N SER A 351 -6.85 6.10 -38.35
CA SER A 351 -6.23 6.46 -37.08
C SER A 351 -7.07 6.04 -35.88
N ALA A 352 -6.50 5.17 -35.05
CA ALA A 352 -7.06 4.73 -33.78
C ALA A 352 -6.49 5.55 -32.61
N ARG A 353 -7.36 6.07 -31.75
CA ARG A 353 -7.00 6.56 -30.42
C ARG A 353 -7.33 5.47 -29.40
N ILE A 354 -6.28 4.91 -28.83
CA ILE A 354 -6.30 3.85 -27.82
C ILE A 354 -6.09 4.53 -26.47
N VAL A 355 -7.00 4.29 -25.54
CA VAL A 355 -6.93 4.77 -24.17
C VAL A 355 -6.91 3.58 -23.24
N ALA A 356 -5.84 3.42 -22.47
CA ALA A 356 -5.80 2.51 -21.34
C ALA A 356 -6.15 3.30 -20.08
N THR A 357 -7.21 2.89 -19.38
CA THR A 357 -7.62 3.44 -18.09
C THR A 357 -7.26 2.44 -17.00
N VAL A 358 -6.42 2.85 -16.05
CA VAL A 358 -5.94 2.01 -14.95
C VAL A 358 -6.58 2.46 -13.64
N THR A 359 -7.18 1.53 -12.92
CA THR A 359 -7.88 1.80 -11.64
C THR A 359 -7.35 0.91 -10.51
N GLY A 360 -7.46 1.40 -9.28
CA GLY A 360 -7.12 0.72 -8.03
C GLY A 360 -7.88 1.36 -6.86
N SER A 361 -7.76 0.83 -5.64
CA SER A 361 -8.36 1.47 -4.45
C SER A 361 -7.75 2.83 -4.14
N THR A 362 -6.52 3.06 -4.60
CA THR A 362 -5.85 4.37 -4.66
C THR A 362 -5.38 4.64 -6.09
N ALA A 363 -5.08 5.90 -6.41
CA ALA A 363 -4.69 6.32 -7.75
C ALA A 363 -3.38 5.64 -8.21
N PRO A 364 -3.40 4.77 -9.25
CA PRO A 364 -2.20 4.08 -9.70
C PRO A 364 -1.18 5.00 -10.36
N SER A 365 0.10 4.71 -10.17
CA SER A 365 1.21 5.36 -10.88
C SER A 365 2.06 4.32 -11.59
N GLY A 366 2.57 4.66 -12.78
CA GLY A 366 3.33 3.75 -13.63
C GLY A 366 3.17 4.06 -15.10
N THR A 367 3.40 3.05 -15.93
CA THR A 367 3.38 3.17 -17.40
C THR A 367 2.57 2.04 -18.03
N VAL A 368 2.20 2.22 -19.30
CA VAL A 368 1.47 1.25 -20.09
C VAL A 368 2.24 0.91 -21.37
N ALA A 369 2.28 -0.37 -21.71
CA ALA A 369 2.67 -0.86 -23.03
C ALA A 369 1.42 -1.25 -23.84
N PHE A 370 1.37 -0.83 -25.10
CA PHE A 370 0.27 -1.10 -26.03
C PHE A 370 0.69 -2.10 -27.11
N TYR A 371 -0.19 -3.04 -27.41
CA TYR A 371 0.01 -4.11 -28.37
C TYR A 371 -1.19 -4.26 -29.31
N GLU A 372 -0.96 -4.77 -30.51
CA GLU A 372 -1.97 -5.33 -31.41
C GLU A 372 -1.60 -6.79 -31.68
N GLY A 373 -2.42 -7.72 -31.19
CA GLY A 373 -2.00 -9.12 -31.07
C GLY A 373 -0.74 -9.23 -30.20
N SER A 374 0.31 -9.85 -30.74
CA SER A 374 1.64 -9.96 -30.10
C SER A 374 2.59 -8.80 -30.44
N THR A 375 2.23 -7.94 -31.38
CA THR A 375 3.11 -6.84 -31.84
C THR A 375 3.11 -5.71 -30.83
N LEU A 376 4.28 -5.39 -30.26
CA LEU A 376 4.47 -4.21 -29.42
C LEU A 376 4.39 -2.95 -30.27
N LEU A 377 3.46 -2.06 -29.92
CA LEU A 377 3.28 -0.80 -30.64
C LEU A 377 3.92 0.38 -29.92
N ALA A 378 3.89 0.40 -28.59
CA ALA A 378 4.66 1.31 -27.75
C ALA A 378 4.81 0.76 -26.34
N SER A 379 5.91 1.11 -25.68
CA SER A 379 6.17 0.82 -24.27
C SER A 379 6.38 2.11 -23.49
N GLY A 380 6.24 2.05 -22.16
CA GLY A 380 6.58 3.17 -21.28
C GLY A 380 5.67 4.39 -21.40
N VAL A 381 4.43 4.25 -21.91
CA VAL A 381 3.50 5.38 -22.00
C VAL A 381 3.03 5.75 -20.59
N PRO A 382 3.33 6.96 -20.08
CA PRO A 382 3.03 7.31 -18.70
C PRO A 382 1.53 7.44 -18.44
N LEU A 383 1.11 7.09 -17.22
CA LEU A 383 -0.23 7.44 -16.74
C LEU A 383 -0.30 8.94 -16.44
N SER A 384 -1.33 9.59 -16.96
CA SER A 384 -1.77 10.92 -16.57
C SER A 384 -3.25 10.84 -16.17
N SER A 385 -3.56 11.19 -14.92
CA SER A 385 -4.92 11.08 -14.36
C SER A 385 -5.55 9.69 -14.55
N GLY A 386 -4.75 8.64 -14.32
CA GLY A 386 -5.19 7.24 -14.46
C GLY A 386 -5.30 6.73 -15.91
N GLN A 387 -4.88 7.52 -16.90
CA GLN A 387 -4.96 7.13 -18.32
C GLN A 387 -3.60 7.19 -19.02
N ALA A 388 -3.33 6.21 -19.86
CA ALA A 388 -2.30 6.27 -20.90
C ALA A 388 -2.99 6.32 -22.26
N VAL A 389 -2.55 7.21 -23.14
CA VAL A 389 -3.20 7.44 -24.44
C VAL A 389 -2.19 7.27 -25.57
N ARG A 390 -2.60 6.55 -26.60
CA ARG A 390 -1.80 6.34 -27.81
C ARG A 390 -2.63 6.55 -29.06
N VAL A 391 -2.09 7.29 -30.03
CA VAL A 391 -2.67 7.42 -31.37
C VAL A 391 -1.88 6.52 -32.32
N GLN A 392 -2.54 5.54 -32.93
CA GLN A 392 -1.96 4.54 -33.83
C GLN A 392 -2.51 4.71 -35.25
N PRO A 393 -1.66 5.01 -36.24
CA PRO A 393 -2.01 4.86 -37.65
C PRO A 393 -2.33 3.40 -37.96
N THR A 394 -3.50 3.12 -38.54
CA THR A 394 -3.91 1.74 -38.83
C THR A 394 -4.91 1.71 -39.99
N THR A 395 -5.14 0.53 -40.56
CA THR A 395 -6.15 0.37 -41.61
C THR A 395 -7.56 0.64 -41.08
N PRO A 396 -8.52 1.03 -41.93
CA PRO A 396 -9.92 1.01 -41.55
C PRO A 396 -10.40 -0.41 -41.26
N GLY A 397 -11.24 -0.58 -40.25
CA GLY A 397 -11.73 -1.89 -39.83
C GLY A 397 -11.80 -2.04 -38.32
N THR A 398 -12.17 -3.24 -37.86
CA THR A 398 -12.16 -3.59 -36.44
C THR A 398 -10.75 -3.97 -36.01
N HIS A 399 -10.24 -3.31 -34.98
CA HIS A 399 -8.95 -3.61 -34.37
C HIS A 399 -9.14 -3.91 -32.89
N THR A 400 -8.38 -4.88 -32.38
CA THR A 400 -8.33 -5.23 -30.96
C THR A 400 -6.95 -4.91 -30.43
N TYR A 401 -6.89 -4.06 -29.41
CA TYR A 401 -5.64 -3.65 -28.76
C TYR A 401 -5.57 -4.20 -27.35
N ARG A 402 -4.37 -4.60 -26.94
CA ARG A 402 -4.04 -5.01 -25.57
C ARG A 402 -3.18 -3.93 -24.92
N ALA A 403 -3.47 -3.60 -23.67
CA ALA A 403 -2.67 -2.70 -22.85
C ALA A 403 -2.18 -3.45 -21.61
N VAL A 404 -0.90 -3.30 -21.29
CA VAL A 404 -0.26 -3.89 -20.11
C VAL A 404 0.26 -2.75 -19.24
N PHE A 405 -0.28 -2.62 -18.04
CA PHE A 405 0.15 -1.65 -17.05
C PHE A 405 1.30 -2.22 -16.20
N THR A 406 2.40 -1.47 -16.13
CA THR A 406 3.54 -1.73 -15.24
C THR A 406 3.57 -0.64 -14.17
N PRO A 407 3.39 -1.00 -12.88
CA PRO A 407 3.53 -0.09 -11.75
C PRO A 407 4.85 0.67 -11.77
N ALA A 408 4.85 1.90 -11.25
CA ALA A 408 6.09 2.58 -10.92
C ALA A 408 6.89 1.76 -9.90
N ALA A 409 8.22 1.82 -9.99
CA ALA A 409 9.09 1.13 -9.05
C ALA A 409 8.78 1.55 -7.61
N ASN A 410 8.93 0.60 -6.69
CA ASN A 410 8.71 0.83 -5.26
C ASN A 410 7.29 1.32 -4.91
N THR A 411 6.28 0.84 -5.65
CA THR A 411 4.88 1.08 -5.31
C THR A 411 4.18 -0.20 -4.90
N ALA A 412 3.08 -0.07 -4.16
CA ALA A 412 2.27 -1.20 -3.74
C ALA A 412 1.38 -1.77 -4.85
N PHE A 413 1.37 -1.18 -6.05
CA PHE A 413 0.46 -1.60 -7.12
C PHE A 413 0.90 -2.91 -7.77
N THR A 414 -0.06 -3.72 -8.21
CA THR A 414 0.21 -4.90 -9.04
C THR A 414 0.10 -4.57 -10.53
N THR A 415 0.84 -5.30 -11.36
CA THR A 415 0.65 -5.32 -12.82
C THR A 415 -0.79 -5.73 -13.17
N SER A 416 -1.34 -5.13 -14.23
CA SER A 416 -2.61 -5.56 -14.80
C SER A 416 -2.60 -5.38 -16.32
N GLU A 417 -3.54 -6.03 -16.99
CA GLU A 417 -3.72 -5.91 -18.43
C GLU A 417 -5.19 -5.87 -18.81
N GLY A 418 -5.46 -5.36 -20.00
CA GLY A 418 -6.80 -5.30 -20.56
C GLY A 418 -6.77 -5.35 -22.08
N THR A 419 -7.89 -5.77 -22.67
CA THR A 419 -8.09 -5.71 -24.12
C THR A 419 -9.33 -4.90 -24.45
N GLY A 420 -9.32 -4.25 -25.60
CA GLY A 420 -10.44 -3.45 -26.09
C GLY A 420 -10.47 -3.46 -27.61
N ALA A 421 -11.66 -3.64 -28.16
CA ALA A 421 -11.90 -3.58 -29.60
C ALA A 421 -12.56 -2.25 -29.97
N GLY A 422 -12.28 -1.76 -31.18
CA GLY A 422 -12.96 -0.61 -31.76
C GLY A 422 -12.85 -0.59 -33.27
N VAL A 423 -13.75 0.17 -33.90
CA VAL A 423 -13.80 0.32 -35.35
C VAL A 423 -13.10 1.60 -35.77
N VAL A 424 -12.10 1.47 -36.64
CA VAL A 424 -11.37 2.58 -37.26
C VAL A 424 -12.02 2.95 -38.57
N SER A 425 -12.38 4.22 -38.72
CA SER A 425 -13.14 4.69 -39.88
C SER A 425 -12.25 4.86 -41.11
N ALA A 426 -12.79 4.53 -42.29
CA ALA A 426 -12.17 4.81 -43.59
C ALA A 426 -12.37 6.27 -44.02
N THR A 427 -13.37 6.94 -43.47
CA THR A 427 -13.79 8.29 -43.83
C THR A 427 -13.81 9.19 -42.60
N ALA A 428 -13.59 10.49 -42.82
CA ALA A 428 -13.68 11.47 -41.75
C ALA A 428 -15.16 11.68 -41.41
N THR A 429 -15.48 11.79 -40.12
CA THR A 429 -16.83 12.18 -39.68
C THR A 429 -17.09 13.61 -40.10
N LYS A 430 -17.94 13.80 -41.11
CA LYS A 430 -18.32 15.14 -41.60
C LYS A 430 -19.41 15.74 -40.73
N VAL A 431 -19.27 17.02 -40.39
CA VAL A 431 -20.32 17.76 -39.66
C VAL A 431 -21.41 18.25 -40.60
N ALA A 432 -22.61 18.52 -40.06
CA ALA A 432 -23.66 19.18 -40.82
C ALA A 432 -23.20 20.57 -41.31
N SER A 433 -23.64 20.96 -42.50
CA SER A 433 -23.35 22.28 -43.06
C SER A 433 -24.62 23.04 -43.42
N SER A 434 -24.52 24.37 -43.42
CA SER A 434 -25.61 25.27 -43.82
C SER A 434 -25.11 26.33 -44.80
N ILE A 435 -25.97 26.72 -45.75
CA ILE A 435 -25.66 27.74 -46.76
C ILE A 435 -26.50 28.99 -46.49
N SER A 436 -25.84 30.14 -46.38
CA SER A 436 -26.46 31.47 -46.42
C SER A 436 -26.09 32.18 -47.72
N ALA A 437 -27.09 32.56 -48.52
CA ALA A 437 -26.86 33.22 -49.81
C ALA A 437 -27.47 34.63 -49.83
N LYS A 438 -26.62 35.64 -49.97
CA LYS A 438 -26.99 37.06 -50.04
C LYS A 438 -26.88 37.56 -51.48
N PHE A 439 -28.02 37.58 -52.18
CA PHE A 439 -28.19 38.22 -53.49
C PHE A 439 -29.09 39.46 -53.37
N PRO A 440 -28.94 40.46 -54.26
CA PRO A 440 -29.85 41.59 -54.28
C PRO A 440 -31.29 41.15 -54.62
N LYS A 441 -32.28 41.66 -53.87
CA LYS A 441 -33.71 41.32 -54.05
C LYS A 441 -34.26 41.73 -55.42
N LYS A 442 -33.71 42.78 -56.02
CA LYS A 442 -34.09 43.32 -57.34
C LYS A 442 -32.86 43.55 -58.22
N ALA A 443 -32.98 43.30 -59.51
CA ALA A 443 -31.94 43.60 -60.50
C ALA A 443 -32.53 44.10 -61.81
N LYS A 444 -31.80 44.94 -62.55
CA LYS A 444 -32.23 45.40 -63.88
C LYS A 444 -31.91 44.34 -64.94
N ALA A 445 -32.84 44.13 -65.87
CA ALA A 445 -32.65 43.22 -67.01
C ALA A 445 -31.36 43.55 -67.79
N GLY A 446 -30.62 42.53 -68.20
CA GLY A 446 -29.37 42.68 -68.96
C GLY A 446 -28.10 42.93 -68.12
N LYS A 447 -28.21 43.23 -66.82
CA LYS A 447 -27.05 43.37 -65.92
C LYS A 447 -26.71 42.02 -65.26
N LYS A 448 -25.41 41.78 -65.04
CA LYS A 448 -24.94 40.65 -64.23
C LYS A 448 -25.23 40.93 -62.76
N VAL A 449 -25.68 39.91 -62.03
CA VAL A 449 -25.97 40.02 -60.60
C VAL A 449 -24.81 39.41 -59.83
N LYS A 450 -24.28 40.14 -58.84
CA LYS A 450 -23.28 39.62 -57.91
C LYS A 450 -23.95 39.31 -56.57
N GLY A 451 -23.51 38.25 -55.91
CA GLY A 451 -23.94 37.91 -54.56
C GLY A 451 -22.83 37.19 -53.80
N THR A 452 -23.04 37.03 -52.51
CA THR A 452 -22.13 36.32 -51.61
C THR A 452 -22.82 35.09 -51.07
N VAL A 453 -22.13 33.95 -51.14
CA VAL A 453 -22.58 32.68 -50.56
C VAL A 453 -21.62 32.31 -49.45
N THR A 454 -22.15 32.03 -48.27
CA THR A 454 -21.40 31.57 -47.10
C THR A 454 -21.84 30.16 -46.75
N VAL A 455 -20.88 29.27 -46.54
CA VAL A 455 -21.11 27.89 -46.06
C VAL A 455 -20.51 27.76 -44.67
N THR A 456 -21.34 27.37 -43.70
CA THR A 456 -20.96 27.22 -42.29
C THR A 456 -21.01 25.75 -41.88
N LEU A 457 -19.98 25.29 -41.19
CA LEU A 457 -19.87 23.94 -40.63
C LEU A 457 -20.28 23.98 -39.16
N ALA A 458 -21.27 23.18 -38.77
CA ALA A 458 -21.78 23.18 -37.40
C ALA A 458 -20.73 22.63 -36.42
N GLY A 459 -20.47 23.35 -35.33
CA GLY A 459 -19.57 22.91 -34.26
C GLY A 459 -18.09 22.75 -34.65
N SER A 460 -17.67 23.24 -35.82
CA SER A 460 -16.29 23.12 -36.30
C SER A 460 -15.64 24.48 -36.52
N SER A 461 -14.38 24.62 -36.12
CA SER A 461 -13.55 25.79 -36.42
C SER A 461 -13.01 25.78 -37.86
N ALA A 462 -12.99 24.61 -38.51
CA ALA A 462 -12.61 24.45 -39.91
C ALA A 462 -13.54 25.24 -40.85
N LYS A 463 -13.00 25.68 -41.99
CA LYS A 463 -13.74 26.50 -42.96
C LYS A 463 -14.07 25.68 -44.20
N ALA A 464 -15.32 25.78 -44.64
CA ALA A 464 -15.78 25.10 -45.85
C ALA A 464 -15.00 25.55 -47.09
N SER A 465 -14.64 24.59 -47.93
CA SER A 465 -13.81 24.75 -49.12
C SER A 465 -14.50 24.22 -50.38
N GLY A 466 -13.90 24.41 -51.55
CA GLY A 466 -14.44 23.92 -52.82
C GLY A 466 -15.39 24.92 -53.51
N VAL A 467 -16.35 24.43 -54.29
CA VAL A 467 -17.15 25.26 -55.21
C VAL A 467 -18.64 25.22 -54.83
N VAL A 468 -19.25 26.41 -54.73
CA VAL A 468 -20.71 26.55 -54.69
C VAL A 468 -21.26 26.74 -56.10
N THR A 469 -22.35 26.05 -56.40
CA THR A 469 -23.02 26.11 -57.71
C THR A 469 -24.40 26.74 -57.55
N VAL A 470 -24.74 27.69 -58.42
CA VAL A 470 -26.05 28.35 -58.43
C VAL A 470 -26.79 28.00 -59.72
N THR A 471 -27.98 27.42 -59.57
CA THR A 471 -28.83 27.01 -60.68
C THR A 471 -30.17 27.76 -60.68
N LEU A 472 -30.74 27.91 -61.86
CA LEU A 472 -32.14 28.32 -62.08
C LEU A 472 -32.82 27.16 -62.81
N GLY A 473 -33.68 26.44 -62.11
CA GLY A 473 -34.13 25.11 -62.57
C GLY A 473 -32.93 24.18 -62.73
N LYS A 474 -32.80 23.52 -63.90
CA LYS A 474 -31.66 22.65 -64.23
C LYS A 474 -30.42 23.39 -64.76
N LYS A 475 -30.51 24.71 -65.04
CA LYS A 475 -29.43 25.46 -65.71
C LYS A 475 -28.50 26.12 -64.70
N THR A 476 -27.20 25.86 -64.81
CA THR A 476 -26.17 26.57 -64.04
C THR A 476 -26.05 28.03 -64.50
N VAL A 477 -26.38 28.93 -63.57
CA VAL A 477 -26.36 30.38 -63.77
C VAL A 477 -25.21 31.06 -63.02
N GLY A 478 -24.52 30.39 -62.11
CA GLY A 478 -23.30 30.90 -61.48
C GLY A 478 -22.50 29.80 -60.78
N LYS A 479 -21.21 30.05 -60.59
CA LYS A 479 -20.31 29.27 -59.74
C LYS A 479 -19.45 30.24 -58.93
N GLY A 480 -19.00 29.83 -57.74
CA GLY A 480 -18.02 30.56 -56.96
C GLY A 480 -17.19 29.60 -56.12
N THR A 481 -15.90 29.87 -56.00
CA THR A 481 -14.99 29.10 -55.14
C THR A 481 -15.04 29.68 -53.73
N LEU A 482 -15.19 28.82 -52.73
CA LEU A 482 -15.14 29.17 -51.32
C LEU A 482 -13.69 29.41 -50.91
N SER A 483 -13.46 30.59 -50.33
CA SER A 483 -12.25 30.91 -49.59
C SER A 483 -12.70 31.32 -48.18
N ASN A 484 -12.19 30.64 -47.16
CA ASN A 484 -12.60 30.82 -45.75
C ASN A 484 -14.12 30.70 -45.54
N GLY A 485 -14.76 29.72 -46.19
CA GLY A 485 -16.22 29.49 -46.09
C GLY A 485 -17.08 30.50 -46.86
N VAL A 486 -16.50 31.42 -47.64
CA VAL A 486 -17.23 32.45 -48.38
C VAL A 486 -16.86 32.46 -49.86
N ALA A 487 -17.86 32.53 -50.74
CA ALA A 487 -17.71 32.61 -52.18
C ALA A 487 -18.44 33.84 -52.73
N LYS A 488 -17.74 34.65 -53.55
CA LYS A 488 -18.37 35.70 -54.35
C LYS A 488 -18.83 35.10 -55.68
N VAL A 489 -20.13 35.16 -55.96
CA VAL A 489 -20.75 34.56 -57.16
C VAL A 489 -21.25 35.66 -58.10
N THR A 490 -20.86 35.59 -59.36
CA THR A 490 -21.45 36.41 -60.43
C THR A 490 -22.37 35.57 -61.29
N LEU A 491 -23.66 35.92 -61.31
CA LEU A 491 -24.68 35.23 -62.10
C LEU A 491 -24.62 35.66 -63.57
N LYS A 492 -24.90 34.71 -64.46
CA LYS A 492 -25.29 34.96 -65.86
C LYS A 492 -26.51 35.88 -65.90
N LYS A 493 -26.68 36.61 -67.00
CA LYS A 493 -27.82 37.52 -67.20
C LYS A 493 -29.12 36.72 -67.07
N LEU A 494 -29.98 37.13 -66.13
CA LEU A 494 -31.25 36.50 -65.84
C LEU A 494 -32.38 37.17 -66.64
N LYS A 495 -33.40 36.39 -67.03
CA LYS A 495 -34.59 36.93 -67.71
C LYS A 495 -35.42 37.80 -66.75
N PRO A 496 -36.14 38.83 -67.25
CA PRO A 496 -37.11 39.57 -66.45
C PRO A 496 -38.11 38.63 -65.76
N GLY A 497 -38.46 38.91 -64.51
CA GLY A 497 -39.37 38.09 -63.70
C GLY A 497 -38.77 37.65 -62.35
N LYS A 498 -39.53 36.85 -61.61
CA LYS A 498 -39.11 36.29 -60.31
C LYS A 498 -38.28 35.03 -60.55
N ASN A 499 -36.97 35.12 -60.37
CA ASN A 499 -36.03 34.03 -60.58
C ASN A 499 -35.75 33.34 -59.24
N LYS A 500 -36.16 32.07 -59.09
CA LYS A 500 -35.88 31.24 -57.91
C LYS A 500 -34.58 30.46 -58.14
N LEU A 501 -33.54 30.79 -57.37
CA LEU A 501 -32.22 30.19 -57.45
C LEU A 501 -32.09 29.06 -56.43
N THR A 502 -31.43 27.98 -56.83
CA THR A 502 -30.96 26.92 -55.95
C THR A 502 -29.44 27.01 -55.86
N ILE A 503 -28.91 27.05 -54.64
CA ILE A 503 -27.48 27.09 -54.35
C ILE A 503 -27.10 25.76 -53.72
N THR A 504 -26.16 25.04 -54.32
CA THR A 504 -25.68 23.75 -53.83
C THR A 504 -24.19 23.81 -53.52
N TRP A 505 -23.80 23.08 -52.48
CA TRP A 505 -22.42 22.77 -52.14
C TRP A 505 -22.32 21.27 -51.88
N ALA A 506 -21.36 20.60 -52.53
CA ALA A 506 -21.24 19.15 -52.50
C ALA A 506 -20.63 18.60 -51.19
N GLY A 507 -20.23 19.48 -50.27
CA GLY A 507 -19.43 19.10 -49.11
C GLY A 507 -17.94 19.12 -49.41
N ASP A 508 -17.14 18.93 -48.36
CA ASP A 508 -15.69 18.72 -48.41
C ASP A 508 -15.28 17.66 -47.39
N ASN A 509 -13.99 17.60 -47.01
CA ASN A 509 -13.49 16.63 -46.02
C ASN A 509 -14.06 16.86 -44.61
N ASN A 510 -14.60 18.05 -44.32
CA ASN A 510 -15.04 18.46 -43.00
C ASN A 510 -16.57 18.58 -42.91
N GLY A 511 -17.25 18.93 -44.00
CA GLY A 511 -18.69 19.21 -44.02
C GLY A 511 -19.48 18.35 -45.01
N ASN A 512 -20.68 17.94 -44.59
CA ASN A 512 -21.67 17.31 -45.47
C ASN A 512 -22.19 18.27 -46.54
N ALA A 513 -22.70 17.74 -47.65
CA ALA A 513 -23.34 18.53 -48.69
C ALA A 513 -24.54 19.33 -48.14
N SER A 514 -24.80 20.51 -48.69
CA SER A 514 -25.95 21.33 -48.31
C SER A 514 -26.53 22.11 -49.49
N THR A 515 -27.77 22.56 -49.34
CA THR A 515 -28.52 23.29 -50.36
C THR A 515 -29.31 24.43 -49.72
N ALA A 516 -29.37 25.57 -50.41
CA ALA A 516 -30.22 26.71 -50.05
C ALA A 516 -30.97 27.27 -51.26
N LYS A 517 -32.00 28.08 -51.01
CA LYS A 517 -32.77 28.77 -52.05
C LYS A 517 -32.67 30.28 -51.86
N ALA A 518 -32.58 31.02 -52.96
CA ALA A 518 -32.68 32.48 -52.99
C ALA A 518 -33.62 32.93 -54.09
N THR A 519 -34.19 34.13 -54.02
CA THR A 519 -35.06 34.66 -55.09
C THR A 519 -34.65 36.08 -55.47
N ILE A 520 -34.58 36.34 -56.77
CA ILE A 520 -34.23 37.65 -57.34
C ILE A 520 -35.31 38.08 -58.32
N LYS A 521 -35.88 39.27 -58.14
CA LYS A 521 -36.82 39.86 -59.11
C LYS A 521 -36.05 40.71 -60.13
N VAL A 522 -36.03 40.28 -61.39
CA VAL A 522 -35.42 41.05 -62.48
C VAL A 522 -36.48 41.92 -63.13
N VAL A 523 -36.28 43.24 -63.15
CA VAL A 523 -37.22 44.21 -63.73
C VAL A 523 -36.78 44.62 -65.13
N LYS A 524 -37.73 44.75 -66.06
CA LYS A 524 -37.45 45.28 -67.41
C LYS A 524 -36.95 46.72 -67.29
N VAL A 525 -35.97 47.09 -68.12
CA VAL A 525 -35.52 48.48 -68.22
C VAL A 525 -36.46 49.17 -69.20
N VAL A 526 -37.31 50.08 -68.69
CA VAL A 526 -38.08 50.98 -69.55
C VAL A 526 -37.13 52.10 -69.97
N LYS A 527 -36.76 52.19 -71.26
CA LYS A 527 -36.11 53.39 -71.77
C LYS A 527 -37.16 54.51 -71.70
N LYS A 528 -36.94 55.53 -70.86
CA LYS A 528 -37.58 56.83 -71.12
C LYS A 528 -36.94 57.36 -72.40
N LYS A 529 -37.81 57.78 -73.32
CA LYS A 529 -37.62 57.94 -74.76
C LYS A 529 -36.23 58.42 -75.18
#